data_AF-A0A8J8CGS8-F1
#
_entry.id   AF-A0A8J8CGS8-F1
#
_cell.length_a   1.000
_cell.length_b   1.000
_cell.length_c   1.000
_cell.angle_alpha   90.00
_cell.angle_beta   90.00
_cell.angle_gamma   90.00
#
_symmetry.space_group_name_H-M   'P 1'
#
loop_
_entity.id
_entity.type
_entity.pdbx_description
1 polymer ?
#
loop_
_entity_poly.entity_id
_entity_poly.type
_entity_poly.pdbx_seq_one_letter_code
_entity_poly.pdbx_strand_id
1 'polypeptide(L)'
;IVVKPSGLTGGKGVKIVGEQLSDISEAKVYVRELLERKKGSVVLEERLSGEEFSLQAITDGKEMLPLPLAQDHKRAFEGDRGPNTGGMGSYSMSDGLLPFLEESDRERAIYIMQRVLQALRKENREFRGVLYGGFMLTRDGVRLLEFNARFADPESLNVISVMKGSLTETLLSSATGHLKRELSFERMATVCRYFVPVGYGEKPITGTEITIDERCIGEKGATLYFGSVNASEGKILTTSSRSFALLAKAEEPWEAAAILEKSSVCVGGQIYSRRDIGSREEIERRRQNGIRLHMAPDLG
;
A
#
# COMPACT_ATOMS: atom_id res chain seq x y z
N ILE A 1 20.71 -8.38 -0.96
CA ILE A 1 20.57 -8.06 0.48
C ILE A 1 19.78 -6.77 0.62
N VAL A 2 18.88 -6.73 1.60
CA VAL A 2 18.17 -5.54 2.05
C VAL A 2 18.75 -5.12 3.40
N VAL A 3 19.06 -3.84 3.55
CA VAL A 3 19.55 -3.22 4.80
C VAL A 3 18.43 -2.37 5.38
N LYS A 4 17.92 -2.74 6.56
CA LYS A 4 16.87 -2.01 7.27
C LYS A 4 17.39 -1.44 8.59
N PRO A 5 17.22 -0.14 8.88
CA PRO A 5 17.42 0.36 10.23
C PRO A 5 16.39 -0.24 11.17
N SER A 6 16.81 -0.60 12.38
CA SER A 6 15.89 -1.04 13.43
C SER A 6 15.14 0.17 14.01
N GLY A 7 13.81 0.07 14.10
CA GLY A 7 12.93 1.12 14.61
C GLY A 7 12.01 1.73 13.55
N LEU A 8 11.10 2.62 13.99
CA LEU A 8 10.11 3.26 13.12
C LEU A 8 10.75 4.41 12.33
N THR A 9 11.16 4.14 11.10
CA THR A 9 11.64 5.17 10.17
C THR A 9 10.61 5.57 9.10
N GLY A 10 9.36 5.06 9.21
CA GLY A 10 8.30 5.32 8.25
C GLY A 10 8.64 4.84 6.83
N GLY A 11 9.32 3.69 6.72
CA GLY A 11 9.81 3.13 5.45
C GLY A 11 11.05 3.83 4.88
N LYS A 12 11.50 4.94 5.48
CA LYS A 12 12.71 5.66 5.04
C LYS A 12 13.97 4.95 5.53
N GLY A 13 14.97 4.83 4.67
CA GLY A 13 16.26 4.22 5.02
C GLY A 13 16.34 2.71 4.82
N VAL A 14 15.28 2.05 4.37
CA VAL A 14 15.41 0.71 3.79
C VAL A 14 16.16 0.85 2.46
N LYS A 15 17.30 0.17 2.32
CA LYS A 15 18.11 0.21 1.09
C LYS A 15 18.40 -1.19 0.58
N ILE A 16 18.34 -1.37 -0.73
CA ILE A 16 18.52 -2.65 -1.41
C ILE A 16 19.79 -2.59 -2.26
N VAL A 17 20.62 -3.62 -2.15
CA VAL A 17 21.80 -3.80 -3.00
C VAL A 17 21.37 -4.11 -4.44
N GLY A 18 21.93 -3.37 -5.39
CA GLY A 18 21.53 -3.33 -6.80
C GLY A 18 20.40 -2.33 -7.10
N GLU A 19 20.02 -1.48 -6.14
CA GLU A 19 19.07 -0.38 -6.35
C GLU A 19 19.57 0.93 -5.75
N GLN A 20 19.43 1.12 -4.43
CA GLN A 20 19.92 2.32 -3.73
C GLN A 20 21.36 2.16 -3.23
N LEU A 21 21.86 0.92 -3.19
CA LEU A 21 23.25 0.59 -2.88
C LEU A 21 23.83 -0.14 -4.08
N SER A 22 24.95 0.33 -4.60
CA SER A 22 25.57 -0.24 -5.80
C SER A 22 26.03 -1.68 -5.56
N ASP A 23 26.64 -1.95 -4.41
CA ASP A 23 27.23 -3.24 -4.07
C ASP A 23 27.26 -3.53 -2.56
N ILE A 24 27.90 -4.64 -2.18
CA ILE A 24 28.09 -5.05 -0.78
C ILE A 24 29.01 -4.08 -0.01
N SER A 25 29.94 -3.40 -0.68
CA SER A 25 30.84 -2.43 -0.05
C SER A 25 30.05 -1.21 0.43
N GLU A 26 29.19 -0.66 -0.43
CA GLU A 26 28.26 0.41 -0.05
C GLU A 26 27.29 -0.05 1.04
N ALA A 27 26.79 -1.29 0.97
CA ALA A 27 25.97 -1.84 2.05
C ALA A 27 26.71 -1.86 3.38
N LYS A 28 27.98 -2.26 3.42
CA LYS A 28 28.81 -2.24 4.63
C LYS A 28 29.00 -0.83 5.18
N VAL A 29 29.23 0.16 4.31
CA VAL A 29 29.32 1.57 4.72
C VAL A 29 28.01 2.01 5.35
N TYR A 30 26.88 1.76 4.69
CA TYR A 30 25.57 2.14 5.21
C TYR A 30 25.23 1.44 6.53
N VAL A 31 25.58 0.16 6.68
CA VAL A 31 25.44 -0.58 7.95
C VAL A 31 26.24 0.09 9.06
N ARG A 32 27.50 0.49 8.81
CA ARG A 32 28.32 1.20 9.81
C ARG A 32 27.67 2.52 10.21
N GLU A 33 27.22 3.32 9.25
CA GLU A 33 26.52 4.58 9.51
C GLU A 33 25.27 4.38 10.39
N LEU A 34 24.52 3.29 10.18
CA LEU A 34 23.35 2.97 10.99
C LEU A 34 23.72 2.52 12.41
N LEU A 35 24.79 1.74 12.56
CA LEU A 35 25.27 1.24 13.86
C LEU A 35 25.91 2.34 14.72
N GLU A 36 26.53 3.35 14.11
CA GLU A 36 27.10 4.50 14.81
C GLU A 36 26.04 5.45 15.39
N ARG A 37 24.77 5.32 14.99
CA ARG A 37 23.66 6.08 15.59
C ARG A 37 23.44 5.65 17.04
N LYS A 38 22.90 6.55 17.86
CA LYS A 38 22.53 6.24 19.25
C LYS A 38 21.49 5.10 19.27
N LYS A 39 21.86 3.94 19.85
CA LYS A 39 21.09 2.68 19.81
C LYS A 39 20.93 2.08 18.39
N GLY A 40 21.90 2.32 17.51
CA GLY A 40 21.95 1.80 16.16
C GLY A 40 21.85 0.28 16.14
N SER A 41 20.83 -0.24 15.47
CA SER A 41 20.71 -1.66 15.14
C SER A 41 20.17 -1.78 13.73
N VAL A 42 20.53 -2.89 13.08
CA VAL A 42 20.27 -3.12 11.67
C VAL A 42 19.73 -4.52 11.50
N VAL A 43 18.73 -4.66 10.65
CA VAL A 43 18.26 -5.96 10.15
C VAL A 43 18.80 -6.12 8.74
N LEU A 44 19.49 -7.23 8.51
CA LEU A 44 19.95 -7.65 7.18
C LEU A 44 19.06 -8.79 6.73
N GLU A 45 18.43 -8.61 5.57
CA GLU A 45 17.53 -9.61 4.99
C GLU A 45 17.99 -10.00 3.59
N GLU A 46 17.56 -11.19 3.18
CA GLU A 46 17.62 -11.60 1.79
C GLU A 46 16.86 -10.60 0.91
N ARG A 47 17.37 -10.34 -0.29
CA ARG A 47 16.61 -9.57 -1.29
C ARG A 47 15.67 -10.53 -2.00
N LEU A 48 14.38 -10.40 -1.71
CA LEU A 48 13.33 -11.13 -2.41
C LEU A 48 13.04 -10.49 -3.77
N SER A 49 12.54 -11.31 -4.70
CA SER A 49 12.10 -10.89 -6.03
C SER A 49 10.73 -11.50 -6.30
N GLY A 50 9.78 -10.68 -6.72
CA GLY A 50 8.38 -11.09 -6.78
C GLY A 50 7.42 -9.93 -6.90
N GLU A 51 6.14 -10.22 -6.69
CA GLU A 51 5.06 -9.25 -6.70
C GLU A 51 4.61 -8.94 -5.26
N GLU A 52 4.69 -7.66 -4.88
CA GLU A 52 4.26 -7.21 -3.55
C GLU A 52 2.73 -7.08 -3.47
N PHE A 53 2.16 -7.46 -2.33
CA PHE A 53 0.75 -7.25 -2.03
C PHE A 53 0.52 -6.99 -0.54
N SER A 54 -0.60 -6.35 -0.24
CA SER A 54 -0.99 -5.96 1.11
C SER A 54 -2.21 -6.75 1.55
N LEU A 55 -2.14 -7.36 2.73
CA LEU A 55 -3.27 -7.96 3.42
C LEU A 55 -3.49 -7.24 4.75
N GLN A 56 -4.68 -6.67 4.91
CA GLN A 56 -5.11 -6.03 6.14
C GLN A 56 -6.13 -6.92 6.85
N ALA A 57 -6.14 -6.89 8.18
CA ALA A 57 -7.13 -7.60 8.96
C ALA A 57 -7.49 -6.85 10.25
N ILE A 58 -8.77 -6.91 10.62
CA ILE A 58 -9.24 -6.44 11.92
C ILE A 58 -9.26 -7.63 12.87
N THR A 59 -8.67 -7.49 14.07
CA THR A 59 -8.59 -8.58 15.06
C THR A 59 -8.92 -8.09 16.46
N ASP A 60 -9.56 -8.94 17.26
CA ASP A 60 -9.78 -8.73 18.69
C ASP A 60 -8.74 -9.43 19.58
N GLY A 61 -7.66 -9.93 18.98
CA GLY A 61 -6.61 -10.70 19.66
C GLY A 61 -6.83 -12.21 19.68
N LYS A 62 -8.01 -12.70 19.26
CA LYS A 62 -8.33 -14.13 19.17
C LYS A 62 -8.80 -14.49 17.77
N GLU A 63 -9.78 -13.76 17.28
CA GLU A 63 -10.35 -13.88 15.95
C GLU A 63 -9.77 -12.80 15.04
N MET A 64 -9.80 -13.08 13.75
CA MET A 64 -9.32 -12.16 12.72
C MET A 64 -10.32 -12.11 11.56
N LEU A 65 -10.59 -10.90 11.07
CA LEU A 65 -11.37 -10.62 9.88
C LEU A 65 -10.41 -10.10 8.80
N PRO A 66 -9.94 -10.98 7.89
CA PRO A 66 -9.14 -10.56 6.74
C PRO A 66 -9.97 -9.68 5.80
N LEU A 67 -9.37 -8.62 5.28
CA LEU A 67 -9.96 -7.70 4.31
C LEU A 67 -9.49 -8.05 2.88
N PRO A 68 -10.14 -7.53 1.82
CA PRO A 68 -9.69 -7.67 0.44
C PRO A 68 -8.22 -7.25 0.25
N LEU A 69 -7.54 -7.92 -0.69
CA LEU A 69 -6.16 -7.61 -1.03
C LEU A 69 -6.09 -6.34 -1.89
N ALA A 70 -4.99 -5.61 -1.72
CA ALA A 70 -4.66 -4.45 -2.54
C ALA A 70 -3.16 -4.45 -2.83
N GLN A 71 -2.78 -3.84 -3.95
CA GLN A 71 -1.37 -3.62 -4.32
C GLN A 71 -1.10 -2.12 -4.34
N ASP A 72 -0.03 -1.68 -3.69
CA ASP A 72 0.43 -0.29 -3.69
C ASP A 72 1.52 -0.05 -4.74
N HIS A 73 1.74 1.22 -5.07
CA HIS A 73 2.76 1.65 -6.02
C HIS A 73 3.73 2.64 -5.36
N LYS A 74 4.81 2.11 -4.79
CA LYS A 74 5.80 2.92 -4.05
C LYS A 74 6.63 3.84 -4.94
N ARG A 75 6.88 3.44 -6.19
CA ARG A 75 7.77 4.16 -7.12
C ARG A 75 7.14 5.45 -7.63
N ALA A 76 7.92 6.53 -7.61
CA ALA A 76 7.47 7.88 -7.92
C ALA A 76 6.90 8.00 -9.34
N PHE A 77 7.49 7.34 -10.33
CA PHE A 77 7.16 7.53 -11.75
C PHE A 77 6.61 6.28 -12.41
N GLU A 78 5.93 6.50 -13.54
CA GLU A 78 5.35 5.44 -14.37
C GLU A 78 6.39 4.39 -14.82
N GLY A 79 5.90 3.15 -14.94
CA GLY A 79 6.74 1.98 -15.21
C GLY A 79 7.57 1.55 -13.99
N ASP A 80 7.10 1.86 -12.77
CA ASP A 80 7.77 1.56 -11.51
C ASP A 80 9.21 2.14 -11.43
N ARG A 81 9.37 3.39 -11.88
CA ARG A 81 10.66 4.10 -11.93
C ARG A 81 10.80 5.16 -10.85
N GLY A 82 12.04 5.61 -10.65
CA GLY A 82 12.38 6.66 -9.70
C GLY A 82 12.50 6.17 -8.26
N PRO A 83 12.60 7.10 -7.29
CA PRO A 83 12.76 6.76 -5.88
C PRO A 83 11.51 6.10 -5.31
N ASN A 84 11.70 5.39 -4.19
CA ASN A 84 10.59 4.94 -3.36
C ASN A 84 9.95 6.15 -2.65
N THR A 85 8.63 6.15 -2.61
CA THR A 85 7.80 7.16 -1.95
C THR A 85 6.95 6.50 -0.86
N GLY A 86 6.06 7.25 -0.22
CA GLY A 86 5.06 6.68 0.68
C GLY A 86 3.94 5.90 -0.02
N GLY A 87 3.92 5.88 -1.37
CA GLY A 87 2.87 5.27 -2.19
C GLY A 87 2.19 6.31 -3.08
N MET A 88 2.27 6.13 -4.40
CA MET A 88 1.66 6.98 -5.43
C MET A 88 0.20 6.61 -5.74
N GLY A 89 -0.27 5.49 -5.21
CA GLY A 89 -1.59 4.95 -5.45
C GLY A 89 -1.63 3.45 -5.21
N SER A 90 -2.79 2.87 -5.41
CA SER A 90 -3.06 1.45 -5.15
C SER A 90 -4.30 0.99 -5.89
N TYR A 91 -4.41 -0.31 -6.14
CA TYR A 91 -5.62 -0.90 -6.73
C TYR A 91 -6.03 -2.20 -6.01
N SER A 92 -7.30 -2.57 -6.21
CA SER A 92 -7.86 -3.89 -5.85
C SER A 92 -8.74 -4.41 -6.98
N MET A 93 -8.90 -5.73 -7.06
CA MET A 93 -9.81 -6.38 -8.01
C MET A 93 -11.21 -6.55 -7.41
N SER A 94 -12.20 -6.82 -8.26
CA SER A 94 -13.62 -6.95 -7.89
C SER A 94 -13.95 -8.21 -7.09
N ASP A 95 -13.07 -9.22 -7.09
CA ASP A 95 -13.18 -10.41 -6.24
C ASP A 95 -12.37 -10.31 -4.93
N GLY A 96 -11.61 -9.22 -4.75
CA GLY A 96 -10.73 -9.03 -3.60
C GLY A 96 -9.44 -9.84 -3.64
N LEU A 97 -9.12 -10.50 -4.76
CA LEU A 97 -7.89 -11.23 -5.03
C LEU A 97 -7.09 -10.52 -6.14
N LEU A 98 -5.80 -10.30 -5.95
CA LEU A 98 -5.00 -9.57 -6.94
C LEU A 98 -4.73 -10.44 -8.18
N PRO A 99 -4.54 -9.84 -9.37
CA PRO A 99 -4.54 -10.57 -10.65
C PRO A 99 -3.37 -11.53 -10.84
N PHE A 100 -2.39 -11.49 -9.93
CA PHE A 100 -1.17 -12.31 -9.93
C PHE A 100 -1.13 -13.31 -8.79
N LEU A 101 -2.20 -13.43 -7.99
CA LEU A 101 -2.30 -14.32 -6.84
C LEU A 101 -3.32 -15.42 -7.09
N GLU A 102 -3.08 -16.58 -6.49
CA GLU A 102 -4.06 -17.64 -6.33
C GLU A 102 -4.71 -17.58 -4.93
N GLU A 103 -5.84 -18.25 -4.73
CA GLU A 103 -6.50 -18.29 -3.42
C GLU A 103 -5.58 -18.92 -2.35
N SER A 104 -4.75 -19.88 -2.75
CA SER A 104 -3.73 -20.52 -1.90
C SER A 104 -2.72 -19.52 -1.34
N ASP A 105 -2.35 -18.49 -2.11
CA ASP A 105 -1.45 -17.42 -1.68
C ASP A 105 -2.11 -16.55 -0.60
N ARG A 106 -3.38 -16.20 -0.81
CA ARG A 106 -4.19 -15.46 0.16
C ARG A 106 -4.33 -16.25 1.46
N GLU A 107 -4.67 -17.53 1.39
CA GLU A 107 -4.75 -18.41 2.55
C GLU A 107 -3.42 -18.51 3.29
N ARG A 108 -2.30 -18.57 2.56
CA ARG A 108 -0.96 -18.59 3.14
C ARG A 108 -0.65 -17.29 3.90
N ALA A 109 -0.99 -16.14 3.34
CA ALA A 109 -0.82 -14.84 4.02
C ALA A 109 -1.68 -14.74 5.29
N ILE A 110 -2.95 -15.15 5.21
CA ILE A 110 -3.87 -15.23 6.37
C ILE A 110 -3.29 -16.13 7.45
N TYR A 111 -2.80 -17.32 7.08
CA TYR A 111 -2.18 -18.26 8.01
C TYR A 111 -0.99 -17.62 8.73
N ILE A 112 -0.09 -16.95 8.02
CA ILE A 112 1.07 -16.26 8.63
C ILE A 112 0.61 -15.23 9.67
N MET A 113 -0.39 -14.40 9.36
CA MET A 113 -0.94 -13.42 10.31
C MET A 113 -1.55 -14.08 11.55
N GLN A 114 -2.31 -15.16 11.38
CA GLN A 114 -2.89 -15.92 12.48
C GLN A 114 -1.82 -16.53 13.41
N ARG A 115 -0.72 -17.05 12.83
CA ARG A 115 0.40 -17.59 13.62
C ARG A 115 1.06 -16.53 14.48
N VAL A 116 1.18 -15.31 13.97
CA VAL A 116 1.76 -14.18 14.70
C VAL A 116 0.84 -13.75 15.84
N LEU A 117 -0.46 -13.60 15.60
CA LEU A 117 -1.44 -13.30 16.65
C LEU A 117 -1.45 -14.38 17.74
N GLN A 118 -1.35 -15.66 17.35
CA GLN A 118 -1.27 -16.76 18.31
C GLN A 118 0.01 -16.71 19.15
N ALA A 119 1.16 -16.39 18.55
CA ALA A 119 2.44 -16.25 19.26
C ALA A 119 2.38 -15.11 20.27
N LEU A 120 1.91 -13.94 19.84
CA LEU A 120 1.69 -12.76 20.69
C LEU A 120 0.80 -13.09 21.89
N ARG A 121 -0.30 -13.82 21.68
CA ARG A 121 -1.18 -14.26 22.76
C ARG A 121 -0.48 -15.22 23.74
N LYS A 122 0.33 -16.17 23.25
CA LYS A 122 1.12 -17.08 24.12
C LYS A 122 2.12 -16.33 24.99
N GLU A 123 2.61 -15.18 24.53
CA GLU A 123 3.51 -14.30 25.27
C GLU A 123 2.77 -13.31 26.20
N ASN A 124 1.44 -13.43 26.36
CA ASN A 124 0.59 -12.47 27.07
C ASN A 124 0.70 -11.03 26.52
N ARG A 125 0.93 -10.90 25.20
CA ARG A 125 1.02 -9.63 24.46
C ARG A 125 -0.10 -9.54 23.42
N GLU A 126 -1.34 -9.63 23.87
CA GLU A 126 -2.51 -9.61 22.98
C GLU A 126 -2.52 -8.36 22.08
N PHE A 127 -2.76 -8.56 20.78
CA PHE A 127 -2.85 -7.49 19.79
C PHE A 127 -4.29 -7.33 19.33
N ARG A 128 -4.85 -6.13 19.48
CA ARG A 128 -6.18 -5.77 19.01
C ARG A 128 -6.11 -4.57 18.06
N GLY A 129 -6.99 -4.55 17.07
CA GLY A 129 -7.08 -3.48 16.09
C GLY A 129 -6.76 -3.98 14.68
N VAL A 130 -6.06 -3.16 13.89
CA VAL A 130 -5.75 -3.45 12.49
C VAL A 130 -4.32 -3.98 12.39
N LEU A 131 -4.19 -5.21 11.92
CA LEU A 131 -2.91 -5.80 11.53
C LEU A 131 -2.78 -5.71 10.01
N TYR A 132 -1.76 -5.00 9.55
CA TYR A 132 -1.36 -4.96 8.15
C TYR A 132 -0.14 -5.85 7.96
N GLY A 133 -0.20 -6.79 7.02
CA GLY A 133 0.96 -7.52 6.52
C GLY A 133 1.29 -7.09 5.09
N GLY A 134 2.52 -6.64 4.88
CA GLY A 134 3.11 -6.49 3.55
C GLY A 134 3.74 -7.80 3.15
N PHE A 135 3.31 -8.38 2.04
CA PHE A 135 3.75 -9.68 1.54
C PHE A 135 4.35 -9.54 0.15
N MET A 136 5.12 -10.56 -0.24
CA MET A 136 5.60 -10.73 -1.61
C MET A 136 5.31 -12.17 -2.05
N LEU A 137 4.68 -12.32 -3.21
CA LEU A 137 4.67 -13.58 -3.93
C LEU A 137 6.02 -13.74 -4.61
N THR A 138 6.82 -14.73 -4.19
CA THR A 138 8.06 -15.10 -4.86
C THR A 138 7.89 -16.44 -5.57
N ARG A 139 8.95 -16.91 -6.26
CA ARG A 139 8.97 -18.26 -6.83
C ARG A 139 8.85 -19.37 -5.77
N ASP A 140 9.26 -19.08 -4.54
CA ASP A 140 9.21 -20.02 -3.41
C ASP A 140 7.93 -19.82 -2.56
N GLY A 141 6.93 -19.13 -3.13
CA GLY A 141 5.65 -18.80 -2.51
C GLY A 141 5.63 -17.50 -1.72
N VAL A 142 4.59 -17.34 -0.90
CA VAL A 142 4.34 -16.11 -0.15
C VAL A 142 5.36 -15.90 0.98
N ARG A 143 6.01 -14.74 0.99
CA ARG A 143 6.94 -14.27 2.02
C ARG A 143 6.41 -12.99 2.68
N LEU A 144 6.56 -12.90 4.00
CA LEU A 144 6.26 -11.69 4.76
C LEU A 144 7.42 -10.70 4.65
N LEU A 145 7.14 -9.44 4.32
CA LEU A 145 8.12 -8.35 4.28
C LEU A 145 8.14 -7.54 5.58
N GLU A 146 6.95 -7.21 6.10
CA GLU A 146 6.78 -6.40 7.29
C GLU A 146 5.35 -6.48 7.86
N PHE A 147 5.21 -6.10 9.12
CA PHE A 147 3.91 -5.80 9.75
C PHE A 147 3.81 -4.32 10.10
N ASN A 148 2.60 -3.77 9.98
CA ASN A 148 2.22 -2.49 10.55
C ASN A 148 0.97 -2.67 11.43
N ALA A 149 0.85 -1.85 12.48
CA ALA A 149 -0.23 -1.90 13.46
C ALA A 149 -1.31 -0.84 13.20
N ARG A 150 -1.68 -0.64 11.92
CA ARG A 150 -2.64 0.38 11.47
C ARG A 150 -3.16 0.03 10.09
N PHE A 151 -4.19 0.75 9.66
CA PHE A 151 -4.58 0.83 8.26
C PHE A 151 -3.41 1.33 7.39
N ALA A 152 -3.28 0.71 6.23
CA ALA A 152 -2.31 1.06 5.20
C ALA A 152 -2.79 2.23 4.33
N ASP A 153 -1.86 2.99 3.78
CA ASP A 153 -2.16 4.19 3.01
C ASP A 153 -1.29 4.20 1.74
N PRO A 154 -1.88 4.05 0.54
CA PRO A 154 -3.31 4.26 0.22
C PRO A 154 -4.24 3.04 0.30
N GLU A 155 -3.77 1.83 0.55
CA GLU A 155 -4.54 0.60 0.30
C GLU A 155 -5.85 0.51 1.08
N SER A 156 -5.95 1.17 2.23
CA SER A 156 -7.21 1.21 2.98
C SER A 156 -8.32 1.98 2.27
N LEU A 157 -7.99 2.93 1.38
CA LEU A 157 -8.99 3.61 0.57
C LEU A 157 -9.67 2.62 -0.38
N ASN A 158 -8.90 1.72 -1.01
CA ASN A 158 -9.43 0.64 -1.84
C ASN A 158 -10.41 -0.22 -1.04
N VAL A 159 -9.96 -0.72 0.11
CA VAL A 159 -10.71 -1.66 0.96
C VAL A 159 -11.96 -1.02 1.59
N ILE A 160 -11.82 0.15 2.22
CA ILE A 160 -12.90 0.82 2.93
C ILE A 160 -13.95 1.31 1.95
N SER A 161 -13.56 1.75 0.75
CA SER A 161 -14.52 2.27 -0.22
C SER A 161 -15.56 1.21 -0.62
N VAL A 162 -15.18 -0.06 -0.74
CA VAL A 162 -16.08 -1.18 -1.10
C VAL A 162 -16.70 -1.87 0.12
N MET A 163 -16.46 -1.37 1.33
CA MET A 163 -16.98 -1.96 2.55
C MET A 163 -18.47 -1.68 2.75
N LYS A 164 -19.22 -2.71 3.12
CA LYS A 164 -20.62 -2.65 3.54
C LYS A 164 -20.73 -3.06 5.00
N GLY A 165 -21.62 -2.40 5.74
CA GLY A 165 -21.80 -2.58 7.19
C GLY A 165 -21.18 -1.45 8.01
N SER A 166 -21.15 -1.61 9.33
CA SER A 166 -20.66 -0.58 10.25
C SER A 166 -19.19 -0.81 10.62
N LEU A 167 -18.29 -0.04 10.00
CA LEU A 167 -16.86 -0.05 10.35
C LEU A 167 -16.65 0.32 11.82
N THR A 168 -17.37 1.33 12.32
CA THR A 168 -17.27 1.79 13.71
C THR A 168 -17.66 0.70 14.70
N GLU A 169 -18.75 -0.03 14.46
CA GLU A 169 -19.13 -1.15 15.33
C GLU A 169 -18.12 -2.29 15.26
N THR A 170 -17.60 -2.58 14.07
CA THR A 170 -16.56 -3.62 13.89
C THR A 170 -15.29 -3.25 14.68
N LEU A 171 -14.82 -2.01 14.58
CA LEU A 171 -13.67 -1.53 15.33
C LEU A 171 -13.91 -1.51 16.85
N LEU A 172 -15.11 -1.10 17.29
CA LEU A 172 -15.49 -1.14 18.71
C LEU A 172 -15.52 -2.57 19.24
N SER A 173 -16.07 -3.51 18.47
CA SER A 173 -16.14 -4.92 18.82
C SER A 173 -14.74 -5.56 18.89
N SER A 174 -13.83 -5.16 17.98
CA SER A 174 -12.41 -5.54 18.01
C SER A 174 -11.73 -5.03 19.29
N ALA A 175 -11.87 -3.75 19.62
CA ALA A 175 -11.25 -3.15 20.80
C ALA A 175 -11.74 -3.81 22.10
N THR A 176 -13.01 -4.21 22.15
CA THR A 176 -13.66 -4.81 23.32
C THR A 176 -13.48 -6.32 23.44
N GLY A 177 -12.81 -6.99 22.49
CA GLY A 177 -12.51 -8.43 22.60
C GLY A 177 -13.60 -9.36 22.06
N HIS A 178 -14.52 -8.84 21.24
CA HIS A 178 -15.72 -9.54 20.75
C HIS A 178 -15.96 -9.25 19.26
N LEU A 179 -14.97 -9.54 18.40
CA LEU A 179 -15.01 -9.16 16.98
C LEU A 179 -16.30 -9.61 16.30
N LYS A 180 -17.11 -8.65 15.87
CA LYS A 180 -18.26 -8.86 15.00
C LYS A 180 -17.81 -8.98 13.55
N ARG A 181 -18.37 -9.95 12.82
CA ARG A 181 -18.11 -10.20 11.39
C ARG A 181 -19.28 -9.75 10.52
N GLU A 182 -19.68 -8.50 10.66
CA GLU A 182 -20.83 -7.92 9.93
C GLU A 182 -20.40 -7.21 8.63
N LEU A 183 -19.09 -7.07 8.41
CA LEU A 183 -18.57 -6.46 7.19
C LEU A 183 -18.68 -7.42 6.00
N SER A 184 -19.16 -6.89 4.89
CA SER A 184 -19.07 -7.50 3.56
C SER A 184 -18.45 -6.51 2.58
N PHE A 185 -18.08 -6.97 1.40
CA PHE A 185 -17.40 -6.14 0.40
C PHE A 185 -18.15 -6.17 -0.92
N GLU A 186 -18.34 -5.00 -1.53
CA GLU A 186 -18.85 -4.86 -2.88
C GLU A 186 -17.92 -5.54 -3.87
N ARG A 187 -18.51 -6.22 -4.86
CA ARG A 187 -17.76 -6.82 -5.97
C ARG A 187 -17.39 -5.75 -7.00
N MET A 188 -16.50 -4.86 -6.62
CA MET A 188 -16.04 -3.74 -7.44
C MET A 188 -14.51 -3.64 -7.36
N ALA A 189 -13.87 -3.51 -8.51
CA ALA A 189 -12.47 -3.12 -8.56
C ALA A 189 -12.34 -1.65 -8.16
N THR A 190 -11.20 -1.30 -7.59
CA THR A 190 -10.93 0.08 -7.19
C THR A 190 -9.54 0.50 -7.63
N VAL A 191 -9.41 1.78 -8.00
CA VAL A 191 -8.11 2.41 -8.25
C VAL A 191 -8.07 3.69 -7.45
N CYS A 192 -6.98 3.88 -6.72
CA CYS A 192 -6.66 5.08 -5.97
C CYS A 192 -5.37 5.68 -6.53
N ARG A 193 -5.38 6.97 -6.85
CA ARG A 193 -4.20 7.71 -7.31
C ARG A 193 -3.97 8.92 -6.46
N TYR A 194 -2.76 9.04 -5.93
CA TYR A 194 -2.33 10.26 -5.27
C TYR A 194 -1.92 11.32 -6.28
N PHE A 195 -2.32 12.55 -5.98
CA PHE A 195 -1.80 13.78 -6.55
C PHE A 195 -0.85 14.39 -5.53
N VAL A 196 0.40 14.56 -5.96
CA VAL A 196 1.53 14.92 -5.10
C VAL A 196 2.18 16.20 -5.63
N PRO A 197 2.87 16.99 -4.79
CA PRO A 197 3.66 18.11 -5.27
C PRO A 197 4.73 17.63 -6.27
N VAL A 198 5.00 18.44 -7.28
CA VAL A 198 6.12 18.17 -8.20
C VAL A 198 7.41 17.99 -7.40
N GLY A 199 8.19 16.95 -7.71
CA GLY A 199 9.43 16.60 -6.99
C GLY A 199 9.23 15.75 -5.72
N TYR A 200 8.00 15.31 -5.41
CA TYR A 200 7.73 14.37 -4.32
C TYR A 200 8.60 13.11 -4.41
N GLY A 201 9.10 12.65 -3.25
CA GLY A 201 10.06 11.55 -3.15
C GLY A 201 11.53 12.03 -3.05
N GLU A 202 11.82 13.25 -3.52
CA GLU A 202 13.17 13.85 -3.43
C GLU A 202 13.13 15.27 -2.86
N LYS A 203 12.70 16.23 -3.67
CA LYS A 203 12.65 17.67 -3.36
C LYS A 203 11.29 18.24 -3.77
N PRO A 204 10.23 17.96 -2.99
CA PRO A 204 8.88 18.42 -3.30
C PRO A 204 8.81 19.95 -3.27
N ILE A 205 8.14 20.54 -4.27
CA ILE A 205 7.82 21.97 -4.30
C ILE A 205 6.60 22.19 -3.40
N THR A 206 6.80 22.90 -2.28
CA THR A 206 5.77 23.13 -1.25
C THR A 206 5.17 24.52 -1.34
N GLY A 207 3.96 24.70 -0.80
CA GLY A 207 3.31 26.02 -0.70
C GLY A 207 2.75 26.52 -2.04
N THR A 208 2.66 25.64 -3.04
CA THR A 208 2.03 25.96 -4.32
C THR A 208 0.52 25.80 -4.21
N GLU A 209 -0.21 26.72 -4.83
CA GLU A 209 -1.66 26.66 -4.88
C GLU A 209 -2.14 25.54 -5.81
N ILE A 210 -3.16 24.81 -5.36
CA ILE A 210 -3.87 23.81 -6.14
C ILE A 210 -5.35 24.16 -6.18
N THR A 211 -5.97 23.92 -7.33
CA THR A 211 -7.41 24.07 -7.52
C THR A 211 -8.05 22.69 -7.58
N ILE A 212 -9.18 22.53 -6.90
CA ILE A 212 -9.93 21.28 -6.85
C ILE A 212 -11.41 21.62 -7.00
N ASP A 213 -12.02 21.14 -8.09
CA ASP A 213 -13.47 21.22 -8.29
C ASP A 213 -14.11 19.90 -7.82
N GLU A 214 -14.51 19.87 -6.54
CA GLU A 214 -15.12 18.70 -5.91
C GLU A 214 -16.40 18.24 -6.64
N ARG A 215 -17.18 19.19 -7.16
CA ARG A 215 -18.40 18.90 -7.90
C ARG A 215 -18.08 18.20 -9.22
N CYS A 216 -17.14 18.73 -9.99
CA CYS A 216 -16.66 18.12 -11.24
C CYS A 216 -16.11 16.70 -11.00
N ILE A 217 -15.38 16.48 -9.90
CA ILE A 217 -14.85 15.15 -9.52
C ILE A 217 -16.01 14.16 -9.29
N GLY A 218 -17.00 14.56 -8.49
CA GLY A 218 -18.17 13.73 -8.19
C GLY A 218 -19.02 13.43 -9.42
N GLU A 219 -19.28 14.42 -10.27
CA GLU A 219 -20.03 14.27 -11.52
C GLU A 219 -19.36 13.29 -12.50
N LYS A 220 -18.04 13.11 -12.40
CA LYS A 220 -17.27 12.16 -13.21
C LYS A 220 -17.14 10.78 -12.56
N GLY A 221 -17.65 10.58 -11.34
CA GLY A 221 -17.68 9.29 -10.66
C GLY A 221 -16.43 8.96 -9.84
N ALA A 222 -15.60 9.94 -9.50
CA ALA A 222 -14.49 9.77 -8.57
C ALA A 222 -14.82 10.31 -7.18
N THR A 223 -14.12 9.82 -6.16
CA THR A 223 -14.19 10.31 -4.78
C THR A 223 -12.85 10.97 -4.41
N LEU A 224 -12.93 12.18 -3.85
CA LEU A 224 -11.77 12.93 -3.37
C LEU A 224 -11.47 12.60 -1.91
N TYR A 225 -10.19 12.38 -1.60
CA TYR A 225 -9.69 12.27 -0.24
C TYR A 225 -8.52 13.23 -0.04
N PHE A 226 -8.63 14.15 0.92
CA PHE A 226 -7.51 15.03 1.26
C PHE A 226 -6.45 14.28 2.05
N GLY A 227 -5.18 14.52 1.70
CA GLY A 227 -4.01 14.07 2.43
C GLY A 227 -3.37 15.23 3.17
N SER A 228 -2.23 15.69 2.68
CA SER A 228 -1.38 16.71 3.31
C SER A 228 -1.44 18.03 2.53
N VAL A 229 -2.41 18.87 2.88
CA VAL A 229 -2.60 20.22 2.34
C VAL A 229 -2.87 21.22 3.46
N ASN A 230 -2.57 22.49 3.22
CA ASN A 230 -2.97 23.59 4.09
C ASN A 230 -4.10 24.38 3.45
N ALA A 231 -5.13 24.71 4.23
CA ALA A 231 -6.15 25.67 3.83
C ALA A 231 -5.79 27.05 4.40
N SER A 232 -5.60 28.04 3.54
CA SER A 232 -5.27 29.42 3.94
C SER A 232 -5.91 30.41 2.99
N GLU A 233 -6.63 31.40 3.52
CA GLU A 233 -7.25 32.48 2.72
C GLU A 233 -8.13 31.97 1.55
N GLY A 234 -8.86 30.88 1.76
CA GLY A 234 -9.69 30.25 0.73
C GLY A 234 -8.92 29.48 -0.34
N LYS A 235 -7.60 29.33 -0.18
CA LYS A 235 -6.72 28.56 -1.07
C LYS A 235 -6.31 27.24 -0.43
N ILE A 236 -6.04 26.26 -1.29
CA ILE A 236 -5.45 24.99 -0.90
C ILE A 236 -4.00 24.99 -1.36
N LEU A 237 -3.08 24.80 -0.41
CA LEU A 237 -1.64 24.83 -0.65
C LEU A 237 -1.03 23.46 -0.43
N THR A 238 -0.13 23.07 -1.34
CA THR A 238 0.65 21.83 -1.21
C THR A 238 1.57 21.89 0.01
N THR A 239 1.84 20.71 0.57
CA THR A 239 2.92 20.51 1.54
C THR A 239 4.04 19.69 0.89
N SER A 240 4.96 19.11 1.67
CA SER A 240 6.01 18.21 1.16
C SER A 240 5.54 16.78 0.91
N SER A 241 4.27 16.46 1.19
CA SER A 241 3.72 15.10 1.12
C SER A 241 2.57 15.00 0.13
N ARG A 242 1.98 13.81 0.04
CA ARG A 242 0.83 13.48 -0.81
C ARG A 242 -0.32 14.44 -0.52
N SER A 243 -0.75 15.21 -1.51
CA SER A 243 -1.69 16.32 -1.29
C SER A 243 -3.13 15.82 -1.17
N PHE A 244 -3.58 15.02 -2.13
CA PHE A 244 -4.90 14.39 -2.11
C PHE A 244 -4.91 13.14 -2.99
N ALA A 245 -5.86 12.25 -2.78
CA ALA A 245 -6.11 11.10 -3.64
C ALA A 245 -7.46 11.20 -4.33
N LEU A 246 -7.53 10.68 -5.55
CA LEU A 246 -8.79 10.36 -6.21
C LEU A 246 -8.96 8.84 -6.25
N LEU A 247 -10.14 8.36 -5.88
CA LEU A 247 -10.52 6.96 -5.95
C LEU A 247 -11.70 6.79 -6.90
N ALA A 248 -11.65 5.77 -7.74
CA ALA A 248 -12.78 5.35 -8.56
C ALA A 248 -13.04 3.86 -8.37
N LYS A 249 -14.30 3.47 -8.59
CA LYS A 249 -14.76 2.08 -8.59
C LYS A 249 -15.31 1.73 -9.96
N ALA A 250 -15.11 0.48 -10.38
CA ALA A 250 -15.69 -0.08 -11.60
C ALA A 250 -15.69 -1.62 -11.53
N GLU A 251 -16.12 -2.30 -12.59
CA GLU A 251 -16.03 -3.76 -12.65
C GLU A 251 -14.56 -4.20 -12.76
N GLU A 252 -13.77 -3.46 -13.54
CA GLU A 252 -12.36 -3.72 -13.76
C GLU A 252 -11.46 -2.52 -13.43
N PRO A 253 -10.19 -2.73 -12.99
CA PRO A 253 -9.32 -1.63 -12.60
C PRO A 253 -9.08 -0.59 -13.71
N TRP A 254 -8.98 -1.02 -14.97
CA TRP A 254 -8.73 -0.10 -16.09
C TRP A 254 -9.91 0.83 -16.38
N GLU A 255 -11.12 0.44 -16.00
CA GLU A 255 -12.31 1.28 -16.12
C GLU A 255 -12.33 2.34 -15.01
N ALA A 256 -11.98 1.94 -13.79
CA ALA A 256 -11.76 2.88 -12.68
C ALA A 256 -10.61 3.85 -13.00
N ALA A 257 -9.51 3.36 -13.60
CA ALA A 257 -8.42 4.20 -14.09
C ALA A 257 -8.89 5.22 -15.15
N ALA A 258 -9.77 4.82 -16.07
CA ALA A 258 -10.35 5.72 -17.07
C ALA A 258 -11.25 6.80 -16.45
N ILE A 259 -11.98 6.47 -15.37
CA ILE A 259 -12.72 7.45 -14.57
C ILE A 259 -11.75 8.47 -13.97
N LEU A 260 -10.66 8.01 -13.34
CA LEU A 260 -9.66 8.91 -12.75
C LEU A 260 -8.98 9.81 -13.77
N GLU A 261 -8.68 9.30 -14.97
CA GLU A 261 -8.13 10.11 -16.05
C GLU A 261 -9.11 11.23 -16.45
N LYS A 262 -10.39 10.91 -16.60
CA LYS A 262 -11.43 11.93 -16.86
C LYS A 262 -11.55 12.95 -15.74
N SER A 263 -11.41 12.52 -14.48
CA SER A 263 -11.49 13.38 -13.29
C SER A 263 -10.27 14.29 -13.08
N SER A 264 -9.13 13.95 -13.71
CA SER A 264 -7.90 14.75 -13.59
C SER A 264 -8.04 16.19 -14.11
N VAL A 265 -8.99 16.45 -15.02
CA VAL A 265 -9.26 17.82 -15.54
C VAL A 265 -9.94 18.73 -14.51
N CYS A 266 -10.50 18.16 -13.43
CA CYS A 266 -11.14 18.90 -12.35
C CYS A 266 -10.14 19.42 -11.31
N VAL A 267 -8.85 19.11 -11.47
CA VAL A 267 -7.79 19.55 -10.56
C VAL A 267 -6.71 20.30 -11.34
N GLY A 268 -6.13 21.32 -10.71
CA GLY A 268 -5.11 22.17 -11.33
C GLY A 268 -4.02 22.59 -10.35
N GLY A 269 -2.95 23.17 -10.88
CA GLY A 269 -1.77 23.60 -10.13
C GLY A 269 -0.54 22.72 -10.38
N GLN A 270 0.52 22.93 -9.60
CA GLN A 270 1.78 22.20 -9.74
C GLN A 270 1.76 20.87 -8.99
N ILE A 271 1.05 19.91 -9.57
CA ILE A 271 0.87 18.56 -9.02
C ILE A 271 1.17 17.48 -10.05
N TYR A 272 1.52 16.30 -9.56
CA TYR A 272 1.81 15.12 -10.37
C TYR A 272 1.04 13.90 -9.85
N SER A 273 0.65 13.01 -10.75
CA SER A 273 0.04 11.72 -10.41
C SER A 273 0.46 10.68 -11.45
N ARG A 274 0.67 9.43 -11.01
CA ARG A 274 0.98 8.31 -11.91
C ARG A 274 -0.28 7.85 -12.64
N ARG A 275 -0.26 7.84 -13.97
CA ARG A 275 -1.44 7.49 -14.79
C ARG A 275 -1.49 6.02 -15.17
N ASP A 276 -0.41 5.27 -14.94
CA ASP A 276 -0.32 3.84 -15.23
C ASP A 276 -0.97 2.96 -14.16
N ILE A 277 -1.22 3.49 -12.95
CA ILE A 277 -1.82 2.75 -11.83
C ILE A 277 -3.22 2.26 -12.20
N GLY A 278 -3.41 0.95 -12.21
CA GLY A 278 -4.65 0.27 -12.59
C GLY A 278 -4.91 0.23 -14.09
N SER A 279 -3.95 0.61 -14.94
CA SER A 279 -4.06 0.49 -16.39
C SER A 279 -4.17 -0.97 -16.83
N ARG A 280 -4.75 -1.21 -18.01
CA ARG A 280 -4.89 -2.57 -18.56
C ARG A 280 -3.53 -3.23 -18.75
N GLU A 281 -2.56 -2.47 -19.25
CA GLU A 281 -1.19 -2.91 -19.48
C GLU A 281 -0.52 -3.33 -18.17
N GLU A 282 -0.72 -2.57 -17.09
CA GLU A 282 -0.18 -2.91 -15.78
C GLU A 282 -0.81 -4.18 -15.22
N ILE A 283 -2.15 -4.28 -15.22
CA ILE A 283 -2.85 -5.44 -14.68
C ILE A 283 -2.44 -6.72 -15.43
N GLU A 284 -2.34 -6.67 -16.76
CA GLU A 284 -1.89 -7.81 -17.55
C GLU A 284 -0.43 -8.17 -17.27
N ARG A 285 0.46 -7.17 -17.18
CA ARG A 285 1.86 -7.42 -16.80
C ARG A 285 1.96 -8.13 -15.45
N ARG A 286 1.20 -7.68 -14.45
CA ARG A 286 1.17 -8.29 -13.12
C ARG A 286 0.65 -9.73 -13.20
N ARG A 287 -0.45 -9.98 -13.90
CA ARG A 287 -0.99 -11.33 -14.14
C ARG A 287 0.06 -12.27 -14.75
N GLN A 288 0.77 -11.83 -15.79
CA GLN A 288 1.85 -12.61 -16.42
C GLN A 288 3.03 -12.82 -15.47
N ASN A 289 3.32 -11.88 -14.57
CA ASN A 289 4.32 -12.08 -13.52
C ASN A 289 3.89 -13.17 -12.54
N GLY A 290 2.64 -13.16 -12.08
CA GLY A 290 2.07 -14.21 -11.24
C GLY A 290 2.23 -15.59 -11.87
N ILE A 291 1.74 -15.78 -13.10
CA ILE A 291 1.87 -17.05 -13.84
C ILE A 291 3.33 -17.53 -13.85
N ARG A 292 4.30 -16.64 -14.10
CA ARG A 292 5.73 -17.00 -14.10
C ARG A 292 6.29 -17.36 -12.73
N LEU A 293 5.75 -16.77 -11.66
CA LEU A 293 6.15 -17.06 -10.28
C LEU A 293 5.59 -18.43 -9.85
N HIS A 294 4.37 -18.78 -10.24
CA HIS A 294 3.76 -20.09 -9.96
C HIS A 294 4.27 -21.24 -10.85
N MET A 295 4.69 -20.95 -12.09
CA MET A 295 5.15 -21.97 -13.03
C MET A 295 6.59 -22.44 -12.84
N ALA A 296 7.42 -21.74 -12.07
CA ALA A 296 8.81 -22.14 -11.87
C ALA A 296 8.85 -23.32 -10.88
N PRO A 297 9.22 -24.54 -11.30
CA PRO A 297 9.46 -25.63 -10.36
C PRO A 297 10.71 -25.31 -9.55
N ASP A 298 10.76 -25.84 -8.32
CA ASP A 298 12.00 -26.07 -7.56
C ASP A 298 13.11 -26.54 -8.51
N LEU A 299 14.00 -25.63 -8.90
CA LEU A 299 15.27 -25.97 -9.52
C LEU A 299 16.35 -25.85 -8.44
N GLY A 300 16.37 -26.86 -7.56
CA GLY A 300 17.53 -27.29 -6.79
C GLY A 300 17.87 -26.49 -5.54
#